data_AF-A0A7S6G5B9-F1
#
_entry.id   AF-A0A7S6G5B9-F1
#
_cell.length_a   1.000
_cell.length_b   1.000
_cell.length_c   1.000
_cell.angle_alpha   90.00
_cell.angle_beta   90.00
_cell.angle_gamma   90.00
#
_symmetry.space_group_name_H-M   'P 1'
#
loop_
_entity.id
_entity.type
_entity.pdbx_description
1 polymer ?
#
loop_
_entity_poly.entity_id
_entity_poly.type
_entity_poly.pdbx_seq_one_letter_code
_entity_poly.pdbx_strand_id
1 'polypeptide(L)'
;MLQARSLVLVDDEASTGKTFVNLHRALVDAGLSKIERVVTCVLTDWSAGAVRHAIGEQATAVSLMQGSYQFHEDQAAPLPEMPDVGAVSIGEWPLSADKDWGRLGVRHVEDTLAPEIQVQPGEKIIVLGTSEFVWRPFLLAERLERAGADVHFSSTSRSPIALGHSIQHALSFSDNYGLGIPNFLYNVKPGQFDRVLICTETPAQAVPAELVTALNAEVIFDEQ
;
A
#
# COMPACT_ATOMS: atom_id res chain seq x y z
N MET A 1 1.73 12.80 -25.34
CA MET A 1 0.54 12.49 -24.51
C MET A 1 -0.70 13.30 -24.91
N LEU A 2 -0.63 14.64 -25.06
CA LEU A 2 -1.80 15.52 -25.36
C LEU A 2 -2.60 15.22 -26.64
N GLN A 3 -2.07 14.39 -27.55
CA GLN A 3 -2.74 13.98 -28.79
C GLN A 3 -3.44 12.63 -28.65
N ALA A 4 -3.49 12.03 -27.44
CA ALA A 4 -4.14 10.75 -27.22
C ALA A 4 -5.64 10.88 -27.51
N ARG A 5 -6.16 9.91 -28.28
CA ARG A 5 -7.58 9.80 -28.64
C ARG A 5 -8.33 8.79 -27.79
N SER A 6 -7.61 7.94 -27.08
CA SER A 6 -8.17 6.93 -26.19
C SER A 6 -7.49 7.02 -24.84
N LEU A 7 -8.30 6.99 -23.78
CA LEU A 7 -7.85 6.95 -22.39
C LEU A 7 -8.32 5.63 -21.78
N VAL A 8 -7.38 4.81 -21.33
CA VAL A 8 -7.67 3.59 -20.57
C VAL A 8 -7.27 3.85 -19.12
N LEU A 9 -8.25 3.75 -18.22
CA LEU A 9 -8.06 3.89 -16.78
C LEU A 9 -8.27 2.52 -16.14
N VAL A 10 -7.33 2.11 -15.30
CA VAL A 10 -7.33 0.80 -14.68
C VAL A 10 -7.26 0.99 -13.17
N ASP A 11 -8.09 0.26 -12.45
CA ASP A 11 -8.10 0.19 -10.98
C ASP A 11 -8.52 -1.21 -10.54
N ASP A 12 -8.38 -1.55 -9.27
CA ASP A 12 -8.88 -2.83 -8.74
C ASP A 12 -10.42 -2.82 -8.61
N GLU A 13 -10.98 -1.72 -8.10
CA GLU A 13 -12.40 -1.56 -7.81
C GLU A 13 -12.96 -0.20 -8.27
N ALA A 14 -14.20 -0.21 -8.79
CA ALA A 14 -15.02 0.99 -8.93
C ALA A 14 -16.14 1.02 -7.88
N SER A 15 -15.95 1.76 -6.78
CA SER A 15 -16.98 1.90 -5.73
C SER A 15 -18.02 2.98 -6.08
N THR A 16 -17.62 4.25 -6.08
CA THR A 16 -18.50 5.38 -6.46
C THR A 16 -18.22 5.90 -7.87
N GLY A 17 -17.17 5.41 -8.52
CA GLY A 17 -16.67 5.90 -9.82
C GLY A 17 -15.99 7.28 -9.76
N LYS A 18 -15.95 7.95 -8.60
CA LYS A 18 -15.39 9.30 -8.45
C LYS A 18 -13.91 9.39 -8.83
N THR A 19 -13.10 8.38 -8.51
CA THR A 19 -11.68 8.33 -8.87
C THR A 19 -11.48 8.52 -10.37
N PHE A 20 -12.16 7.72 -11.18
CA PHE A 20 -12.09 7.81 -12.65
C PHE A 20 -12.59 9.15 -13.18
N VAL A 21 -13.73 9.63 -12.68
CA VAL A 21 -14.35 10.88 -13.14
C VAL A 21 -13.45 12.07 -12.84
N ASN A 22 -12.88 12.13 -11.64
CA ASN A 22 -11.99 13.21 -11.23
C ASN A 22 -10.66 13.16 -11.98
N LEU A 23 -10.08 11.97 -12.18
CA LEU A 23 -8.86 11.81 -12.96
C LEU A 23 -9.08 12.21 -14.42
N HIS A 24 -10.17 11.76 -15.05
CA HIS A 24 -10.54 12.17 -16.39
C HIS A 24 -10.67 13.70 -16.49
N ARG A 25 -11.38 14.34 -15.55
CA ARG A 25 -11.52 15.80 -15.52
C ARG A 25 -10.16 16.49 -15.39
N ALA A 26 -9.32 16.05 -14.45
CA ALA A 26 -7.99 16.63 -14.25
C ALA A 26 -7.10 16.50 -15.49
N LEU A 27 -7.16 15.37 -16.21
CA LEU A 27 -6.41 15.17 -17.46
C LEU A 27 -6.91 16.09 -18.58
N VAL A 28 -8.23 16.25 -18.71
CA VAL A 28 -8.83 17.19 -19.67
C VAL A 28 -8.43 18.63 -19.35
N ASP A 29 -8.51 19.02 -18.08
CA ASP A 29 -8.10 20.35 -17.59
C ASP A 29 -6.61 20.61 -17.80
N ALA A 30 -5.77 19.56 -17.73
CA ALA A 30 -4.35 19.61 -18.06
C ALA A 30 -4.06 19.66 -19.59
N GLY A 31 -5.09 19.69 -20.43
CA GLY A 31 -4.98 19.90 -21.88
C GLY A 31 -5.22 18.65 -22.74
N LEU A 32 -5.64 17.52 -22.16
CA LEU A 32 -5.95 16.30 -22.91
C LEU A 32 -7.32 16.40 -23.62
N SER A 33 -7.38 17.23 -24.66
CA SER A 33 -8.63 17.68 -25.31
C SER A 33 -9.10 16.84 -26.50
N LYS A 34 -8.32 15.85 -26.94
CA LYS A 34 -8.61 15.01 -28.12
C LYS A 34 -9.18 13.64 -27.80
N ILE A 35 -9.59 13.41 -26.56
CA ILE A 35 -10.15 12.13 -26.13
C ILE A 35 -11.47 11.89 -26.85
N GLU A 36 -11.56 10.76 -27.56
CA GLU A 36 -12.76 10.30 -28.25
C GLU A 36 -13.34 9.04 -27.60
N ARG A 37 -12.52 8.35 -26.80
CA ARG A 37 -12.90 7.12 -26.11
C ARG A 37 -12.27 7.05 -24.73
N VAL A 38 -13.10 6.75 -23.74
CA VAL A 38 -12.67 6.44 -22.37
C VAL A 38 -13.03 4.99 -22.07
N VAL A 39 -12.08 4.21 -21.56
CA VAL A 39 -12.32 2.85 -21.09
C VAL A 39 -11.89 2.76 -19.64
N THR A 40 -12.79 2.36 -18.76
CA THR A 40 -12.42 1.95 -17.40
C THR A 40 -12.36 0.44 -17.32
N CYS A 41 -11.33 -0.10 -16.70
CA CYS A 41 -11.11 -1.53 -16.52
C CYS A 41 -10.88 -1.82 -15.05
N VAL A 42 -11.80 -2.54 -14.42
CA VAL A 42 -11.71 -2.90 -12.99
C VAL A 42 -11.96 -4.39 -12.76
N LEU A 43 -11.47 -4.94 -11.65
CA LEU A 43 -11.82 -6.30 -11.27
C LEU A 43 -13.28 -6.33 -10.79
N THR A 44 -13.69 -5.37 -9.97
CA THR A 44 -15.05 -5.29 -9.41
C THR A 44 -15.67 -3.90 -9.63
N ASP A 45 -16.93 -3.84 -10.05
CA ASP A 45 -17.68 -2.59 -10.22
C ASP A 45 -18.97 -2.58 -9.39
N TRP A 46 -19.01 -1.70 -8.40
CA TRP A 46 -20.15 -1.44 -7.52
C TRP A 46 -20.79 -0.07 -7.77
N SER A 47 -20.30 0.65 -8.77
CA SER A 47 -20.62 2.06 -9.03
C SER A 47 -21.92 2.27 -9.79
N ALA A 48 -22.61 1.17 -10.15
CA ALA A 48 -23.82 1.20 -10.96
C ALA A 48 -23.65 2.04 -12.24
N GLY A 49 -22.49 1.93 -12.90
CA GLY A 49 -22.20 2.65 -14.15
C GLY A 49 -21.91 4.14 -13.99
N ALA A 50 -21.51 4.60 -12.79
CA ALA A 50 -21.26 6.01 -12.48
C ALA A 50 -20.34 6.72 -13.50
N VAL A 51 -19.33 6.02 -14.01
CA VAL A 51 -18.40 6.57 -15.01
C VAL A 51 -19.11 6.91 -16.32
N ARG A 52 -19.93 6.00 -16.85
CA ARG A 52 -20.68 6.23 -18.09
C ARG A 52 -21.72 7.35 -17.89
N HIS A 53 -22.35 7.40 -16.73
CA HIS A 53 -23.27 8.49 -16.37
C HIS A 53 -22.59 9.87 -16.32
N ALA A 54 -21.36 9.95 -15.80
CA ALA A 54 -20.64 11.20 -15.64
C ALA A 54 -19.89 11.66 -16.91
N ILE A 55 -19.32 10.73 -17.69
CA ILE A 55 -18.48 11.05 -18.86
C ILE A 55 -19.28 11.00 -20.18
N GLY A 56 -20.40 10.25 -20.21
CA GLY A 56 -21.27 10.10 -21.38
C GLY A 56 -20.92 8.91 -22.27
N GLU A 57 -21.49 8.90 -23.48
CA GLU A 57 -21.46 7.75 -24.41
C GLU A 57 -20.05 7.34 -24.88
N GLN A 58 -19.07 8.23 -24.78
CA GLN A 58 -17.67 7.94 -25.08
C GLN A 58 -16.99 7.02 -24.05
N ALA A 59 -17.61 6.82 -22.88
CA ALA A 59 -17.09 5.97 -21.82
C ALA A 59 -17.66 4.54 -21.88
N THR A 60 -16.76 3.57 -21.90
CA THR A 60 -17.07 2.14 -21.76
C THR A 60 -16.49 1.63 -20.45
N ALA A 61 -17.33 1.04 -19.60
CA ALA A 61 -16.88 0.35 -18.38
C ALA A 61 -16.74 -1.14 -18.66
N VAL A 62 -15.58 -1.70 -18.31
CA VAL A 62 -15.26 -3.13 -18.39
C VAL A 62 -14.95 -3.60 -16.98
N SER A 63 -15.59 -4.68 -16.56
CA SER A 63 -15.29 -5.32 -15.28
C SER A 63 -15.43 -6.84 -15.33
N LEU A 64 -14.72 -7.53 -14.44
CA LEU A 64 -14.86 -8.99 -14.29
C LEU A 64 -16.08 -9.34 -13.44
N MET A 65 -16.40 -8.52 -12.44
CA MET A 65 -17.56 -8.66 -11.55
C MET A 65 -18.29 -7.34 -11.41
N GLN A 66 -19.62 -7.40 -11.29
CA GLN A 66 -20.50 -6.25 -11.10
C GLN A 66 -21.48 -6.52 -9.97
N GLY A 67 -21.85 -5.47 -9.23
CA GLY A 67 -22.94 -5.54 -8.28
C GLY A 67 -23.33 -4.18 -7.75
N SER A 68 -24.02 -4.19 -6.61
CA SER A 68 -24.44 -2.98 -5.91
C SER A 68 -24.51 -3.27 -4.41
N TYR A 69 -24.22 -2.27 -3.60
CA TYR A 69 -24.48 -2.29 -2.17
C TYR A 69 -25.31 -1.07 -1.76
N GLN A 70 -26.00 -1.18 -0.63
CA GLN A 70 -26.69 -0.07 0.01
C GLN A 70 -26.16 0.05 1.43
N PHE A 71 -25.78 1.27 1.81
CA PHE A 71 -25.40 1.57 3.17
C PHE A 71 -26.62 2.08 3.93
N HIS A 72 -26.91 1.43 5.06
CA HIS A 72 -27.90 1.91 6.02
C HIS A 72 -27.13 2.52 7.18
N GLU A 73 -27.17 3.85 7.28
CA GLU A 73 -26.48 4.57 8.33
C GLU A 73 -27.11 4.28 9.70
N ASP A 74 -26.28 3.89 10.66
CA ASP A 74 -26.64 3.84 12.06
C ASP A 74 -26.22 5.16 12.72
N GLN A 75 -27.18 6.04 12.95
CA GLN A 75 -26.97 7.35 13.59
C GLN A 75 -26.48 7.23 15.04
N ALA A 76 -26.62 6.06 15.67
CA ALA A 76 -26.11 5.80 17.01
C ALA A 76 -24.68 5.25 17.00
N ALA A 77 -24.11 4.91 15.84
CA ALA A 77 -22.76 4.42 15.75
C ALA A 77 -21.76 5.53 16.16
N PRO A 78 -20.83 5.25 17.08
CA PRO A 78 -19.83 6.23 17.47
C PRO A 78 -18.90 6.52 16.28
N LEU A 79 -18.63 7.80 16.04
CA LEU A 79 -17.65 8.21 15.04
C LEU A 79 -16.24 7.83 15.54
N PRO A 80 -15.38 7.28 14.67
CA PRO A 80 -13.99 7.05 15.04
C PRO A 80 -13.25 8.39 15.20
N GLU A 81 -12.33 8.44 16.14
CA GLU A 81 -11.36 9.53 16.20
C GLU A 81 -10.31 9.30 15.11
N MET A 82 -10.35 10.15 14.07
CA MET A 82 -9.46 10.02 12.93
C MET A 82 -8.13 10.72 13.21
N PRO A 83 -6.99 10.01 13.21
CA PRO A 83 -5.69 10.63 13.37
C PRO A 83 -5.36 11.50 12.16
N ASP A 84 -4.61 12.58 12.37
CA ASP A 84 -4.12 13.41 11.29
C ASP A 84 -2.98 12.69 10.54
N VAL A 85 -3.35 12.10 9.40
CA VAL A 85 -2.43 11.39 8.49
C VAL A 85 -2.30 12.09 7.13
N GLY A 86 -2.85 13.31 7.02
CA GLY A 86 -3.00 14.03 5.76
C GLY A 86 -1.78 14.83 5.31
N ALA A 87 -0.73 14.90 6.13
CA ALA A 87 0.47 15.66 5.80
C ALA A 87 1.21 15.05 4.60
N VAL A 88 1.48 15.88 3.60
CA VAL A 88 2.26 15.55 2.41
C VAL A 88 3.46 16.49 2.36
N SER A 89 4.58 16.03 2.88
CA SER A 89 5.85 16.77 2.87
C SER A 89 7.02 15.80 2.78
N ILE A 90 8.20 16.33 2.44
CA ILE A 90 9.46 15.59 2.53
C ILE A 90 9.87 15.56 3.99
N GLY A 91 10.10 14.37 4.54
CA GLY A 91 10.53 14.20 5.92
C GLY A 91 12.03 14.42 6.14
N GLU A 92 12.47 14.27 7.38
CA GLU A 92 13.89 14.40 7.79
C GLU A 92 14.80 13.37 7.12
N TRP A 93 14.25 12.21 6.75
CA TRP A 93 14.98 11.11 6.10
C TRP A 93 14.60 11.04 4.63
N PRO A 94 15.34 11.73 3.74
CA PRO A 94 15.03 11.73 2.31
C PRO A 94 15.31 10.36 1.71
N LEU A 95 14.50 10.00 0.74
CA LEU A 95 14.74 8.82 -0.10
C LEU A 95 15.93 9.08 -1.02
N SER A 96 16.73 8.04 -1.24
CA SER A 96 17.72 8.06 -2.31
C SER A 96 17.04 7.90 -3.66
N ALA A 97 17.19 8.86 -4.56
CA ALA A 97 16.63 8.78 -5.91
C ALA A 97 17.16 7.57 -6.69
N ASP A 98 18.37 7.10 -6.39
CA ASP A 98 18.96 5.91 -6.99
C ASP A 98 18.28 4.61 -6.53
N LYS A 99 17.52 4.69 -5.43
CA LYS A 99 16.80 3.58 -4.78
C LYS A 99 15.28 3.64 -4.99
N ASP A 100 14.81 4.65 -5.71
CA ASP A 100 13.38 4.88 -5.97
C ASP A 100 12.79 3.94 -7.04
N TRP A 101 13.53 2.89 -7.39
CA TRP A 101 13.16 1.98 -8.47
C TRP A 101 11.83 1.28 -8.19
N GLY A 102 11.45 1.06 -6.94
CA GLY A 102 10.16 0.46 -6.57
C GLY A 102 8.95 1.37 -6.82
N ARG A 103 9.19 2.68 -6.93
CA ARG A 103 8.14 3.68 -7.28
C ARG A 103 8.08 3.95 -8.78
N LEU A 104 9.02 3.40 -9.54
CA LEU A 104 9.04 3.40 -10.99
C LEU A 104 8.75 1.98 -11.52
N GLY A 105 8.27 1.89 -12.76
CA GLY A 105 8.09 0.57 -13.38
C GLY A 105 9.44 -0.10 -13.64
N VAL A 106 9.68 -1.26 -13.01
CA VAL A 106 10.88 -2.09 -13.26
C VAL A 106 10.58 -3.32 -14.10
N ARG A 107 11.56 -3.72 -14.92
CA ARG A 107 11.48 -4.97 -15.72
C ARG A 107 12.11 -6.17 -15.02
N HIS A 108 13.05 -5.90 -14.13
CA HIS A 108 13.81 -6.89 -13.40
C HIS A 108 14.20 -6.30 -12.05
N VAL A 109 14.21 -7.15 -11.03
CA VAL A 109 14.70 -6.86 -9.68
C VAL A 109 15.58 -8.02 -9.27
N GLU A 110 16.72 -7.73 -8.67
CA GLU A 110 17.54 -8.77 -8.05
C GLU A 110 17.10 -8.96 -6.59
N ASP A 111 16.99 -10.21 -6.16
CA ASP A 111 16.71 -10.55 -4.77
C ASP A 111 17.98 -10.44 -3.91
N THR A 112 18.36 -9.20 -3.57
CA THR A 112 19.64 -8.88 -2.92
C THR A 112 19.49 -8.27 -1.54
N LEU A 113 18.28 -8.17 -0.99
CA LEU A 113 18.07 -7.64 0.35
C LEU A 113 18.49 -8.68 1.39
N ALA A 114 19.49 -8.38 2.24
CA ALA A 114 20.01 -9.25 3.30
C ALA A 114 20.31 -10.70 2.87
N PRO A 115 21.20 -10.91 1.88
CA PRO A 115 21.54 -12.23 1.32
C PRO A 115 22.14 -13.19 2.35
N GLU A 116 22.70 -12.65 3.44
CA GLU A 116 23.34 -13.40 4.52
C GLU A 116 22.35 -14.03 5.51
N ILE A 117 21.07 -13.64 5.51
CA ILE A 117 20.09 -14.18 6.45
C ILE A 117 19.93 -15.69 6.22
N GLN A 118 20.24 -16.44 7.26
CA GLN A 118 19.96 -17.87 7.35
C GLN A 118 18.74 -18.11 8.24
N VAL A 119 18.05 -19.22 7.99
CA VAL A 119 16.87 -19.65 8.74
C VAL A 119 16.96 -21.11 9.13
N GLN A 120 16.27 -21.48 10.19
CA GLN A 120 16.08 -22.88 10.55
C GLN A 120 14.78 -23.43 9.93
N PRO A 121 14.74 -24.71 9.51
CA PRO A 121 13.49 -25.31 9.06
C PRO A 121 12.39 -25.19 10.13
N GLY A 122 11.24 -24.63 9.75
CA GLY A 122 10.10 -24.40 10.63
C GLY A 122 10.22 -23.20 11.58
N GLU A 123 11.30 -22.42 11.52
CA GLU A 123 11.41 -21.14 12.24
C GLU A 123 10.28 -20.21 11.79
N LYS A 124 9.52 -19.66 12.75
CA LYS A 124 8.38 -18.82 12.43
C LYS A 124 8.79 -17.36 12.33
N ILE A 125 8.84 -16.84 11.11
CA ILE A 125 9.38 -15.52 10.81
C ILE A 125 8.28 -14.63 10.26
N ILE A 126 8.24 -13.35 10.68
CA ILE A 126 7.50 -12.32 9.94
C ILE A 126 8.46 -11.32 9.31
N VAL A 127 8.28 -11.10 8.01
CA VAL A 127 8.96 -10.05 7.27
C VAL A 127 8.01 -8.87 7.11
N LEU A 128 8.47 -7.69 7.53
CA LEU A 128 7.71 -6.45 7.52
C LEU A 128 8.35 -5.47 6.53
N GLY A 129 7.60 -5.04 5.51
CA GLY A 129 7.98 -3.90 4.68
C GLY A 129 7.50 -2.57 5.29
N THR A 130 8.30 -1.50 5.22
CA THR A 130 7.86 -0.18 5.68
C THR A 130 7.17 0.61 4.57
N SER A 131 5.94 1.07 4.82
CA SER A 131 5.18 1.95 3.89
C SER A 131 5.15 1.39 2.47
N GLU A 132 5.71 2.09 1.47
CA GLU A 132 5.76 1.61 0.08
C GLU A 132 6.96 0.68 -0.22
N PHE A 133 7.90 0.52 0.70
CA PHE A 133 9.02 -0.42 0.58
C PHE A 133 8.58 -1.84 0.92
N VAL A 134 7.84 -2.47 0.00
CA VAL A 134 7.22 -3.80 0.22
C VAL A 134 7.71 -4.87 -0.74
N TRP A 135 8.19 -4.50 -1.93
CA TRP A 135 8.52 -5.48 -2.95
C TRP A 135 9.81 -6.26 -2.66
N ARG A 136 10.92 -5.60 -2.30
CA ARG A 136 12.15 -6.33 -1.87
C ARG A 136 11.94 -7.15 -0.60
N PRO A 137 11.24 -6.63 0.43
CA PRO A 137 10.92 -7.43 1.61
C PRO A 137 10.07 -8.66 1.27
N PHE A 138 9.18 -8.57 0.28
CA PHE A 138 8.42 -9.71 -0.20
C PHE A 138 9.31 -10.78 -0.86
N LEU A 139 10.29 -10.38 -1.68
CA LEU A 139 11.26 -11.33 -2.25
C LEU A 139 12.13 -12.00 -1.18
N LEU A 140 12.56 -11.24 -0.16
CA LEU A 140 13.22 -11.80 1.01
C LEU A 140 12.32 -12.85 1.67
N ALA A 141 11.06 -12.53 1.94
CA ALA A 141 10.10 -13.46 2.54
C ALA A 141 9.97 -14.77 1.73
N GLU A 142 9.81 -14.68 0.41
CA GLU A 142 9.77 -15.86 -0.46
C GLU A 142 11.08 -16.68 -0.39
N ARG A 143 12.24 -16.00 -0.34
CA ARG A 143 13.53 -16.71 -0.22
C ARG A 143 13.65 -17.45 1.11
N LEU A 144 13.23 -16.84 2.21
CA LEU A 144 13.24 -17.46 3.53
C LEU A 144 12.26 -18.65 3.59
N GLU A 145 11.09 -18.54 2.97
CA GLU A 145 10.12 -19.64 2.86
C GLU A 145 10.72 -20.82 2.07
N ARG A 146 11.35 -20.55 0.92
CA ARG A 146 12.04 -21.57 0.12
C ARG A 146 13.21 -22.23 0.85
N ALA A 147 13.83 -21.52 1.81
CA ALA A 147 14.86 -22.06 2.70
C ALA A 147 14.29 -22.90 3.86
N GLY A 148 12.97 -22.99 4.00
CA GLY A 148 12.27 -23.91 4.90
C GLY A 148 11.67 -23.27 6.15
N ALA A 149 11.68 -21.95 6.30
CA ALA A 149 11.01 -21.25 7.39
C ALA A 149 9.48 -21.19 7.21
N ASP A 150 8.74 -21.04 8.31
CA ASP A 150 7.31 -20.69 8.29
C ASP A 150 7.20 -19.15 8.23
N VAL A 151 7.04 -18.62 7.02
CA VAL A 151 7.17 -17.18 6.77
C VAL A 151 5.81 -16.52 6.61
N HIS A 152 5.62 -15.44 7.37
CA HIS A 152 4.53 -14.50 7.19
C HIS A 152 5.05 -13.18 6.62
N PHE A 153 4.21 -12.47 5.89
CA PHE A 153 4.51 -11.16 5.34
C PHE A 153 3.44 -10.15 5.75
N SER A 154 3.88 -8.93 6.08
CA SER A 154 3.00 -7.77 6.28
C SER A 154 3.76 -6.49 5.96
N SER A 155 3.06 -5.36 5.98
CA SER A 155 3.69 -4.04 5.88
C SER A 155 3.10 -3.07 6.90
N THR A 156 3.83 -1.98 7.13
CA THR A 156 3.28 -0.82 7.82
C THR A 156 2.44 0.01 6.85
N SER A 157 1.49 0.78 7.38
CA SER A 157 0.60 1.63 6.57
C SER A 157 0.26 2.92 7.29
N ARG A 158 -0.05 3.97 6.51
CA ARG A 158 -0.63 5.23 7.03
C ARG A 158 -2.14 5.14 7.24
N SER A 159 -2.78 4.04 6.82
CA SER A 159 -4.23 3.89 6.88
C SER A 159 -4.68 3.59 8.32
N PRO A 160 -5.50 4.44 8.97
CA PRO A 160 -5.97 4.22 10.33
C PRO A 160 -7.17 3.27 10.36
N ILE A 161 -6.94 2.01 10.05
CA ILE A 161 -7.96 0.96 10.10
C ILE A 161 -8.41 0.75 11.55
N ALA A 162 -9.73 0.78 11.78
CA ALA A 162 -10.31 0.54 13.08
C ALA A 162 -10.13 -0.92 13.52
N LEU A 163 -9.95 -1.13 14.83
CA LEU A 163 -10.00 -2.46 15.43
C LEU A 163 -11.43 -3.01 15.37
N GLY A 164 -11.56 -4.30 15.08
CA GLY A 164 -12.82 -5.01 14.94
C GLY A 164 -12.78 -6.02 13.81
N HIS A 165 -13.73 -6.98 13.85
CA HIS A 165 -13.83 -8.05 12.86
C HIS A 165 -12.48 -8.78 12.64
N SER A 166 -11.92 -8.66 11.44
CA SER A 166 -10.66 -9.31 11.04
C SER A 166 -9.42 -8.58 11.54
N ILE A 167 -9.54 -7.34 12.02
CA ILE A 167 -8.43 -6.56 12.58
C ILE A 167 -8.50 -6.66 14.10
N GLN A 168 -7.68 -7.55 14.66
CA GLN A 168 -7.70 -7.90 16.08
C GLN A 168 -6.59 -7.22 16.89
N HIS A 169 -5.61 -6.63 16.22
CA HIS A 169 -4.50 -5.95 16.87
C HIS A 169 -3.97 -4.83 15.98
N ALA A 170 -3.54 -3.74 16.61
CA ALA A 170 -2.92 -2.61 15.96
C ALA A 170 -1.81 -2.05 16.86
N LEU A 171 -0.65 -1.79 16.27
CA LEU A 171 0.39 -0.96 16.84
C LEU A 171 0.38 0.37 16.09
N SER A 172 0.56 1.48 16.82
CA SER A 172 0.69 2.83 16.25
C SER A 172 2.05 3.39 16.68
N PHE A 173 2.76 3.98 15.73
CA PHE A 173 4.12 4.51 15.90
C PHE A 173 4.36 5.63 14.88
N SER A 174 5.43 6.40 15.03
CA SER A 174 5.76 7.46 14.05
C SER A 174 6.25 6.88 12.72
N ASP A 175 6.13 7.61 11.62
CA ASP A 175 6.70 7.19 10.34
C ASP A 175 8.24 7.14 10.38
N ASN A 176 8.82 6.32 9.51
CA ASN A 176 10.28 6.18 9.36
C ASN A 176 10.90 7.21 8.39
N TYR A 177 10.15 8.24 7.98
CA TYR A 177 10.61 9.35 7.15
C TYR A 177 10.85 10.62 7.96
N GLY A 178 10.45 10.66 9.24
CA GLY A 178 10.62 11.82 10.13
C GLY A 178 9.56 12.90 9.93
N LEU A 179 8.35 12.54 9.49
CA LEU A 179 7.23 13.47 9.41
C LEU A 179 6.41 13.56 10.71
N GLY A 180 6.61 12.63 11.63
CA GLY A 180 5.81 12.51 12.84
C GLY A 180 4.37 12.06 12.57
N ILE A 181 4.12 11.48 11.39
CA ILE A 181 2.80 11.00 10.99
C ILE A 181 2.58 9.62 11.61
N PRO A 182 1.39 9.35 12.17
CA PRO A 182 1.05 8.01 12.63
C PRO A 182 1.10 6.97 11.51
N ASN A 183 1.92 5.95 11.72
CA ASN A 183 1.94 4.70 10.98
C ASN A 183 1.40 3.56 11.85
N PHE A 184 0.88 2.55 11.18
CA PHE A 184 0.20 1.42 11.81
C PHE A 184 0.76 0.08 11.35
N LEU A 185 0.74 -0.90 12.25
CA LEU A 185 0.96 -2.32 11.94
C LEU A 185 -0.19 -3.14 12.51
N TYR A 186 -0.83 -3.94 11.66
CA TYR A 186 -2.04 -4.69 12.01
C TYR A 186 -1.78 -6.18 12.15
N ASN A 187 -2.46 -6.82 13.10
CA ASN A 187 -2.46 -8.28 13.32
C ASN A 187 -1.08 -8.92 13.56
N VAL A 188 -0.10 -8.13 14.00
CA VAL A 188 1.23 -8.59 14.43
C VAL A 188 1.40 -8.27 15.90
N LYS A 189 1.33 -9.28 16.75
CA LYS A 189 1.45 -9.13 18.21
C LYS A 189 2.89 -9.41 18.67
N PRO A 190 3.41 -8.69 19.68
CA PRO A 190 4.65 -9.06 20.36
C PRO A 190 4.66 -10.54 20.78
N GLY A 191 5.74 -11.25 20.46
CA GLY A 191 5.93 -12.66 20.80
C GLY A 191 5.15 -13.67 19.94
N GLN A 192 4.50 -13.24 18.85
CA GLN A 192 3.78 -14.14 17.93
C GLN A 192 4.69 -14.94 16.97
N PHE A 193 5.91 -14.45 16.77
CA PHE A 193 6.91 -14.95 15.83
C PHE A 193 8.23 -15.17 16.57
N ASP A 194 9.00 -16.18 16.14
CA ASP A 194 10.34 -16.44 16.67
C ASP A 194 11.30 -15.32 16.27
N ARG A 195 11.07 -14.74 15.08
CA ARG A 195 11.88 -13.66 14.51
C ARG A 195 11.03 -12.65 13.75
N VAL A 196 11.33 -11.37 13.92
CA VAL A 196 10.67 -10.25 13.25
C VAL A 196 11.72 -9.47 12.47
N LEU A 197 11.56 -9.36 11.14
CA LEU A 197 12.46 -8.63 10.26
C LEU A 197 11.76 -7.37 9.75
N ILE A 198 12.18 -6.18 10.20
CA ILE A 198 11.68 -4.90 9.69
C ILE A 198 12.60 -4.42 8.58
N CYS A 199 12.13 -4.49 7.35
CA CYS A 199 12.87 -4.07 6.17
C CYS A 199 12.51 -2.62 5.81
N THR A 200 13.53 -1.78 5.66
CA THR A 200 13.38 -0.33 5.49
C THR A 200 14.28 0.23 4.39
N GLU A 201 13.76 1.22 3.66
CA GLU A 201 14.52 2.04 2.70
C GLU A 201 15.13 3.30 3.34
N THR A 202 14.76 3.62 4.58
CA THR A 202 15.42 4.65 5.39
C THR A 202 16.40 4.02 6.38
N PRO A 203 17.48 4.73 6.77
CA PRO A 203 18.48 4.20 7.70
C PRO A 203 17.88 3.61 8.97
N ALA A 204 18.53 2.61 9.57
CA ALA A 204 17.98 1.89 10.72
C ALA A 204 17.57 2.80 11.90
N GLN A 205 18.30 3.90 12.14
CA GLN A 205 17.95 4.88 13.18
C GLN A 205 16.65 5.65 12.94
N ALA A 206 16.13 5.65 11.71
CA ALA A 206 14.86 6.27 11.36
C ALA A 206 13.66 5.36 11.67
N VAL A 207 13.89 4.06 11.85
CA VAL A 207 12.83 3.13 12.25
C VAL A 207 12.46 3.40 13.72
N PRO A 208 11.17 3.53 14.06
CA PRO A 208 10.74 3.86 15.42
C PRO A 208 11.25 2.85 16.45
N ALA A 209 11.99 3.35 17.44
CA ALA A 209 12.58 2.51 18.48
C ALA A 209 11.52 1.79 19.30
N GLU A 210 10.35 2.40 19.51
CA GLU A 210 9.22 1.75 20.19
C GLU A 210 8.72 0.52 19.44
N LEU A 211 8.69 0.54 18.11
CA LEU A 211 8.26 -0.59 17.28
C LEU A 211 9.30 -1.72 17.33
N VAL A 212 10.58 -1.37 17.14
CA VAL A 212 11.69 -2.33 17.19
C VAL A 212 11.73 -3.04 18.54
N THR A 213 11.61 -2.28 19.63
CA THR A 213 11.61 -2.82 20.99
C THR A 213 10.37 -3.66 21.26
N ALA A 214 9.18 -3.18 20.90
CA ALA A 214 7.93 -3.89 21.15
C ALA A 214 7.88 -5.26 20.45
N LEU A 215 8.47 -5.38 19.26
CA LEU A 215 8.49 -6.62 18.48
C LEU A 215 9.75 -7.46 18.68
N ASN A 216 10.75 -6.96 19.42
CA ASN A 216 12.10 -7.54 19.45
C ASN A 216 12.64 -7.79 18.03
N ALA A 217 12.52 -6.78 17.17
CA ALA A 217 12.76 -6.92 15.74
C ALA A 217 14.22 -6.65 15.34
N GLU A 218 14.65 -7.31 14.28
CA GLU A 218 15.87 -6.98 13.55
C GLU A 218 15.54 -6.01 12.41
N VAL A 219 16.28 -4.91 12.32
CA VAL A 219 16.10 -3.94 11.25
C VAL A 219 17.03 -4.26 10.09
N ILE A 220 16.45 -4.51 8.92
CA ILE A 220 17.14 -4.76 7.67
C ILE A 220 17.09 -3.49 6.82
N PHE A 221 18.18 -2.75 6.80
CA PHE A 221 18.31 -1.54 6.00
C PHE A 221 18.81 -1.87 4.60
N ASP A 222 18.16 -1.29 3.59
CA ASP A 222 18.58 -1.40 2.21
C ASP A 222 19.76 -0.46 1.90
N GLU A 223 20.98 -1.00 1.97
CA GLU A 223 22.20 -0.26 1.65
C GLU A 223 22.43 -0.08 0.14
N GLN A 224 21.75 -0.85 -0.72
CA GLN A 224 21.92 -0.82 -2.19
C GLN A 224 21.07 0.23 -2.86
#